data_AF-A0A180ETZ9-F1
#
_entry.id   AF-A0A180ETZ9-F1
#
_cell.length_a   1.000
_cell.length_b   1.000
_cell.length_c   1.000
_cell.angle_alpha   90.00
_cell.angle_beta   90.00
_cell.angle_gamma   90.00
#
_symmetry.space_group_name_H-M   'P 1'
#
loop_
_entity.id
_entity.type
_entity.pdbx_description
1 polymer ?
#
loop_
_entity_poly.entity_id
_entity_poly.type
_entity_poly.pdbx_seq_one_letter_code
_entity_poly.pdbx_strand_id
1 'polypeptide(L)'
;MPKTLSDTLSQIQHYASALSLLTTALLAVAIATSVARTEAESRAQGTVEAIHERQTDGVRTLDAQAQFIPQPNVSGTWTGKLLQNEGGIAPEFAFTMEIAHNGIFVRGTSYVSHQGIWAEMRFSGYQKENGVIVITETEILRSQKPNDLSWCMKEYELRAEYTAEGMVLTGPWWGESAYGACIPGSVRLKRKIKTA
;
A
#
# COMPACT_ATOMS: atom_id res chain seq x y z
N MET A 1 -22.15 -56.10 -9.05
CA MET A 1 -23.09 -55.92 -7.93
C MET A 1 -22.97 -54.48 -7.43
N PRO A 2 -24.05 -53.70 -7.38
CA PRO A 2 -23.98 -52.32 -6.86
C PRO A 2 -23.67 -52.34 -5.37
N LYS A 3 -22.69 -51.53 -4.93
CA LYS A 3 -22.38 -51.34 -3.51
C LYS A 3 -23.62 -50.81 -2.79
N THR A 4 -23.91 -51.34 -1.61
CA THR A 4 -25.10 -50.94 -0.87
C THR A 4 -24.91 -49.54 -0.30
N LEU A 5 -26.02 -48.82 -0.07
CA LEU A 5 -25.98 -47.48 0.50
C LEU A 5 -25.26 -47.42 1.86
N SER A 6 -25.28 -48.54 2.59
CA SER A 6 -24.57 -48.73 3.86
C SER A 6 -23.05 -48.70 3.69
N ASP A 7 -22.52 -49.27 2.60
CA ASP A 7 -21.09 -49.32 2.34
C ASP A 7 -20.54 -47.92 2.04
N THR A 8 -21.32 -47.10 1.32
CA THR A 8 -20.96 -45.70 1.02
C THR A 8 -20.95 -44.82 2.26
N LEU A 9 -21.89 -45.00 3.20
CA LEU A 9 -21.94 -44.21 4.43
C LEU A 9 -20.77 -44.52 5.36
N SER A 10 -20.43 -45.81 5.52
CA SER A 10 -19.25 -46.23 6.28
C SER A 10 -17.97 -45.61 5.71
N GLN A 11 -17.82 -45.63 4.39
CA GLN A 11 -16.65 -45.07 3.72
C GLN A 11 -16.52 -43.55 3.96
N ILE A 12 -17.62 -42.79 3.90
CA ILE A 12 -17.64 -41.35 4.18
C ILE A 12 -17.23 -41.05 5.62
N GLN A 13 -17.70 -41.85 6.59
CA GLN A 13 -17.38 -41.65 8.00
C GLN A 13 -15.89 -41.92 8.31
N HIS A 14 -15.28 -42.89 7.62
CA HIS A 14 -13.84 -43.12 7.68
C HIS A 14 -13.03 -41.96 7.10
N TYR A 15 -13.46 -41.36 5.97
CA TYR A 15 -12.77 -40.18 5.42
C TYR A 15 -12.90 -38.94 6.31
N ALA A 16 -14.07 -38.69 6.91
CA ALA A 16 -14.26 -37.55 7.82
C ALA A 16 -13.35 -37.64 9.06
N SER A 17 -13.18 -38.84 9.61
CA SER A 17 -12.28 -39.08 10.75
C SER A 17 -10.81 -38.88 10.38
N ALA A 18 -10.41 -39.31 9.17
CA ALA A 18 -9.05 -39.11 8.66
C ALA A 18 -8.75 -37.63 8.39
N LEU A 19 -9.69 -36.87 7.81
CA LEU A 19 -9.54 -35.43 7.60
C LEU A 19 -9.41 -34.67 8.93
N SER A 20 -10.21 -35.04 9.93
CA SER A 20 -10.14 -34.43 11.26
C SER A 20 -8.74 -34.60 11.87
N LEU A 21 -8.20 -35.82 11.88
CA LEU A 21 -6.85 -36.09 12.40
C LEU A 21 -5.75 -35.33 11.64
N LEU A 22 -5.89 -35.18 10.32
CA LEU A 22 -4.92 -34.45 9.50
C LEU A 22 -4.91 -32.96 9.85
N THR A 23 -6.09 -32.37 10.07
CA THR A 23 -6.21 -30.95 10.44
C THR A 23 -5.61 -30.66 11.82
N THR A 24 -5.81 -31.54 12.80
CA THR A 24 -5.21 -31.36 14.14
C THR A 24 -3.69 -31.49 14.10
N ALA A 25 -3.16 -32.43 13.31
CA ALA A 25 -1.72 -32.61 13.15
C ALA A 25 -1.04 -31.39 12.51
N LEU A 26 -1.64 -30.83 11.44
CA LEU A 26 -1.12 -29.62 10.78
C LEU A 26 -1.14 -28.40 11.71
N LEU A 27 -2.22 -28.23 12.50
CA LEU A 27 -2.31 -27.15 13.47
C LEU A 27 -1.24 -27.28 14.57
N ALA A 28 -0.99 -28.50 15.07
CA ALA A 28 0.06 -28.74 16.06
C ALA A 28 1.46 -28.41 15.53
N VAL A 29 1.77 -28.75 14.28
CA VAL A 29 3.06 -28.40 13.63
C VAL A 29 3.19 -26.87 13.45
N ALA A 30 2.12 -26.18 13.05
CA ALA A 30 2.13 -24.73 12.92
C ALA A 30 2.37 -24.02 14.27
N ILE A 31 1.75 -24.51 15.34
CA ILE A 31 1.96 -23.97 16.70
C ILE A 31 3.41 -24.23 17.14
N ALA A 32 3.93 -25.45 16.99
CA ALA A 32 5.30 -25.79 17.40
C ALA A 32 6.36 -24.96 16.66
N THR A 33 6.17 -24.72 15.35
CA THR A 33 7.08 -23.88 14.55
C THR A 33 7.00 -22.40 14.93
N SER A 34 5.83 -21.90 15.33
CA SER A 34 5.70 -20.53 15.83
C SER A 34 6.43 -20.32 17.16
N VAL A 35 6.32 -21.28 18.10
CA VAL A 35 6.99 -21.20 19.41
C VAL A 35 8.52 -21.27 19.27
N ALA A 36 9.03 -22.15 18.42
CA ALA A 36 10.47 -22.26 18.16
C ALA A 36 11.06 -20.98 17.52
N ARG A 37 10.27 -20.25 16.73
CA ARG A 37 10.71 -18.99 16.11
C ARG A 37 10.85 -17.87 17.15
N THR A 38 9.94 -17.79 18.11
CA THR A 38 9.98 -16.75 19.17
C THR A 38 11.17 -16.93 20.12
N GLU A 39 11.58 -18.17 20.39
CA GLU A 39 12.75 -18.45 21.24
C GLU A 39 14.09 -18.14 20.54
N ALA A 40 14.15 -18.28 19.21
CA ALA A 40 15.34 -17.93 18.43
C ALA A 40 15.59 -16.42 18.36
N GLU A 41 14.54 -15.60 18.29
CA GLU A 41 14.65 -14.13 18.25
C GLU A 41 15.01 -13.54 19.63
N SER A 42 14.48 -14.12 20.72
CA SER A 42 14.82 -13.71 22.11
C SER A 42 16.30 -13.93 22.45
N ARG A 43 16.93 -14.99 21.93
CA ARG A 43 18.34 -15.30 22.22
C ARG A 43 19.34 -14.43 21.46
N ALA A 44 18.92 -13.78 20.37
CA ALA A 44 19.77 -12.87 19.59
C ALA A 44 19.89 -11.46 20.20
N GLN A 45 19.01 -11.07 21.12
CA GLN A 45 19.04 -9.74 21.77
C GLN A 45 19.82 -9.70 23.09
N GLY A 46 20.28 -10.85 23.61
CA GLY A 46 20.96 -10.93 24.92
C GLY A 46 22.50 -10.87 24.90
N THR A 47 23.15 -10.53 23.78
CA THR A 47 24.63 -10.62 23.66
C THR A 47 25.33 -9.34 23.20
N VAL A 48 24.67 -8.18 23.27
CA VAL A 48 25.26 -6.88 22.86
C VAL A 48 25.50 -5.91 24.04
N GLU A 49 25.15 -6.28 25.28
CA GLU A 49 25.31 -5.41 26.47
C GLU A 49 26.47 -5.79 27.40
N ALA A 50 27.64 -6.12 26.87
CA ALA A 50 28.85 -6.15 27.68
C ALA A 50 30.06 -5.79 26.84
N ILE A 51 30.91 -4.91 27.36
CA ILE A 51 32.12 -4.32 26.73
C ILE A 51 31.84 -3.00 25.97
N HIS A 52 31.33 -1.98 26.66
CA HIS A 52 31.73 -0.61 26.37
C HIS A 52 31.70 0.29 27.60
N GLU A 53 32.44 -0.08 28.63
CA GLU A 53 32.64 0.75 29.81
C GLU A 53 34.14 0.85 30.09
N ARG A 54 34.79 1.79 29.39
CA ARG A 54 35.98 2.53 29.84
C ARG A 54 36.39 3.55 28.77
N GLN A 55 36.55 4.78 29.23
CA GLN A 55 37.19 5.94 28.57
C GLN A 55 36.34 6.68 27.53
N THR A 56 35.66 7.73 27.98
CA THR A 56 36.10 9.11 27.69
C THR A 56 35.26 10.10 28.50
N ASP A 57 35.89 10.62 29.56
CA ASP A 57 35.48 11.89 30.17
C ASP A 57 35.61 13.00 29.12
N GLY A 58 34.55 13.80 28.93
CA GLY A 58 34.66 15.13 28.34
C GLY A 58 34.12 15.36 26.93
N VAL A 59 33.01 14.73 26.52
CA VAL A 59 32.27 15.17 25.32
C VAL A 59 30.90 15.70 25.75
N ARG A 60 30.69 16.99 25.49
CA ARG A 60 29.41 17.69 25.66
C ARG A 60 28.29 16.87 25.04
N THR A 61 27.32 16.45 25.86
CA THR A 61 26.00 16.01 25.42
C THR A 61 25.36 17.16 24.64
N LEU A 62 25.60 17.20 23.33
CA LEU A 62 24.76 17.93 22.40
C LEU A 62 23.47 17.13 22.32
N ASP A 63 22.49 17.59 23.10
CA ASP A 63 21.12 17.11 23.04
C ASP A 63 20.68 17.06 21.57
N ALA A 64 20.61 15.85 21.03
CA ALA A 64 20.06 15.57 19.71
C ALA A 64 18.55 15.78 19.80
N GLN A 65 18.13 17.04 19.83
CA GLN A 65 16.75 17.41 19.60
C GLN A 65 16.45 16.99 18.16
N ALA A 66 15.74 15.87 18.02
CA ALA A 66 15.21 15.41 16.74
C ALA A 66 14.43 16.59 16.14
N GLN A 67 15.02 17.23 15.13
CA GLN A 67 14.39 18.35 14.45
C GLN A 67 13.15 17.81 13.74
N PHE A 68 11.96 18.15 14.25
CA PHE A 68 10.72 17.91 13.55
C PHE A 68 10.73 18.75 12.27
N ILE A 69 11.03 18.13 11.13
CA ILE A 69 10.88 18.79 9.83
C ILE A 69 9.38 18.84 9.54
N PRO A 70 8.76 20.03 9.49
CA PRO A 70 7.33 20.14 9.21
C PRO A 70 7.02 19.53 7.84
N GLN A 71 6.17 18.51 7.83
CA GLN A 71 5.76 17.89 6.57
C GLN A 71 4.89 18.85 5.77
N PRO A 72 5.07 18.93 4.43
CA PRO A 72 4.32 19.88 3.61
C PRO A 72 2.82 19.55 3.61
N ASN A 73 1.97 20.55 3.82
CA ASN A 73 0.53 20.37 3.71
C ASN A 73 0.11 20.20 2.24
N VAL A 74 -0.29 18.98 1.88
CA VAL A 74 -0.73 18.61 0.53
C VAL A 74 -2.23 18.79 0.24
N SER A 75 -3.00 19.42 1.14
CA SER A 75 -4.45 19.61 0.93
C SER A 75 -4.78 20.51 -0.27
N GLY A 76 -5.74 20.12 -1.10
CA GLY A 76 -6.30 20.92 -2.20
C GLY A 76 -6.32 20.18 -3.53
N THR A 77 -6.61 20.94 -4.59
CA THR A 77 -6.70 20.44 -5.96
C THR A 77 -5.33 20.35 -6.61
N TRP A 78 -5.01 19.15 -7.11
CA TRP A 78 -3.79 18.85 -7.85
C TRP A 78 -4.14 18.40 -9.25
N THR A 79 -3.56 19.04 -10.28
CA THR A 79 -3.87 18.74 -11.68
C THR A 79 -2.61 18.40 -12.45
N GLY A 80 -2.66 17.45 -13.36
CA GLY A 80 -1.53 17.09 -14.20
C GLY A 80 -1.78 15.82 -14.99
N LYS A 81 -0.81 14.92 -14.96
CA LYS A 81 -0.76 13.74 -15.83
C LYS A 81 -0.49 12.48 -15.03
N LEU A 82 -1.13 11.40 -15.46
CA LEU A 82 -0.79 10.03 -15.12
C LEU A 82 -0.19 9.40 -16.38
N LEU A 83 1.03 8.89 -16.25
CA LEU A 83 1.78 8.24 -17.31
C LEU A 83 1.76 6.73 -17.07
N GLN A 84 1.63 5.95 -18.13
CA GLN A 84 1.65 4.49 -18.07
C GLN A 84 2.80 3.97 -18.95
N ASN A 85 3.49 2.93 -18.47
CA ASN A 85 4.51 2.27 -19.28
C ASN A 85 3.88 1.58 -20.51
N GLU A 86 4.71 1.12 -21.43
CA GLU A 86 4.27 0.51 -22.69
C GLU A 86 3.37 -0.73 -22.47
N GLY A 87 2.36 -0.88 -23.34
CA GLY A 87 1.39 -1.99 -23.32
C GLY A 87 -0.01 -1.61 -22.81
N GLY A 88 -0.21 -0.36 -22.38
CA GLY A 88 -1.49 0.19 -21.96
C GLY A 88 -2.42 0.61 -23.09
N ILE A 89 -3.62 1.09 -22.73
CA ILE A 89 -4.55 1.73 -23.69
C ILE A 89 -4.03 3.06 -24.23
N ALA A 90 -3.22 3.77 -23.43
CA ALA A 90 -2.63 5.06 -23.76
C ALA A 90 -1.40 5.29 -22.88
N PRO A 91 -0.39 6.05 -23.36
CA PRO A 91 0.79 6.40 -22.57
C PRO A 91 0.52 7.51 -21.56
N GLU A 92 -0.53 8.31 -21.74
CA GLU A 92 -0.83 9.49 -20.94
C GLU A 92 -2.34 9.72 -20.73
N PHE A 93 -2.69 10.10 -19.50
CA PHE A 93 -4.02 10.44 -19.07
C PHE A 93 -4.04 11.80 -18.37
N ALA A 94 -5.08 12.59 -18.61
CA ALA A 94 -5.35 13.77 -17.79
C ALA A 94 -5.77 13.30 -16.39
N PHE A 95 -5.13 13.84 -15.36
CA PHE A 95 -5.26 13.34 -13.99
C PHE A 95 -5.39 14.48 -12.99
N THR A 96 -6.34 14.33 -12.07
CA THR A 96 -6.60 15.29 -10.98
C THR A 96 -6.77 14.55 -9.66
N MET A 97 -6.32 15.14 -8.56
CA MET A 97 -6.59 14.68 -7.20
C MET A 97 -7.10 15.83 -6.34
N GLU A 98 -8.19 15.61 -5.63
CA GLU A 98 -8.67 16.49 -4.55
C GLU A 98 -8.25 15.87 -3.22
N ILE A 99 -7.26 16.47 -2.55
CA ILE A 99 -6.64 15.90 -1.34
C ILE A 99 -7.11 16.68 -0.10
N ALA A 100 -7.54 15.97 0.94
CA ALA A 100 -7.67 16.50 2.29
C ALA A 100 -6.61 15.85 3.20
N HIS A 101 -5.79 16.66 3.85
CA HIS A 101 -4.70 16.23 4.73
C HIS A 101 -5.02 16.59 6.19
N ASN A 102 -4.99 15.59 7.09
CA ASN A 102 -5.18 15.79 8.53
C ASN A 102 -4.18 14.95 9.33
N GLY A 103 -3.22 15.61 9.97
CA GLY A 103 -2.11 14.94 10.65
C GLY A 103 -1.28 14.14 9.66
N ILE A 104 -1.15 12.84 9.85
CA ILE A 104 -0.47 11.93 8.91
C ILE A 104 -1.43 11.33 7.87
N PHE A 105 -2.74 11.54 7.98
CA PHE A 105 -3.72 10.86 7.13
C PHE A 105 -4.13 11.73 5.95
N VAL A 106 -4.23 11.11 4.77
CA VAL A 106 -4.77 11.75 3.56
C VAL A 106 -6.00 10.99 3.06
N ARG A 107 -6.96 11.73 2.51
CA ARG A 107 -8.16 11.17 1.88
C ARG A 107 -8.64 12.09 0.77
N GLY A 108 -9.43 11.57 -0.15
CA GLY A 108 -9.90 12.39 -1.26
C GLY A 108 -10.50 11.62 -2.41
N THR A 109 -10.48 12.28 -3.58
CA THR A 109 -10.91 11.68 -4.85
C THR A 109 -9.87 11.92 -5.93
N SER A 110 -9.62 10.91 -6.75
CA SER A 110 -8.85 11.01 -7.98
C SER A 110 -9.80 10.99 -9.17
N TYR A 111 -9.45 11.73 -10.22
CA TYR A 111 -10.16 11.75 -11.50
C TYR A 111 -9.17 11.53 -12.63
N VAL A 112 -9.40 10.50 -13.44
CA VAL A 112 -8.58 10.15 -14.60
C VAL A 112 -9.43 10.20 -15.86
N SER A 113 -8.89 10.73 -16.96
CA SER A 113 -9.59 10.77 -18.24
C SER A 113 -8.68 10.69 -19.47
N HIS A 114 -9.20 10.06 -20.54
CA HIS A 114 -8.58 9.99 -21.86
C HIS A 114 -9.67 9.74 -22.93
N GLN A 115 -9.83 10.64 -23.90
CA GLN A 115 -10.73 10.48 -25.06
C GLN A 115 -12.17 9.99 -24.72
N GLY A 116 -12.80 10.57 -23.69
CA GLY A 116 -14.16 10.21 -23.28
C GLY A 116 -14.26 8.99 -22.36
N ILE A 117 -13.14 8.31 -22.09
CA ILE A 117 -13.02 7.29 -21.04
C ILE A 117 -12.59 8.00 -19.76
N TRP A 118 -13.33 7.84 -18.66
CA TRP A 118 -13.01 8.50 -17.40
C TRP A 118 -13.53 7.76 -16.16
N ALA A 119 -12.86 7.96 -15.04
CA ALA A 119 -13.31 7.48 -13.74
C ALA A 119 -13.01 8.51 -12.64
N GLU A 120 -13.91 8.60 -11.68
CA GLU A 120 -13.66 9.22 -10.39
C GLU A 120 -13.61 8.13 -9.32
N MET A 121 -12.56 8.15 -8.51
CA MET A 121 -12.28 7.13 -7.51
C MET A 121 -12.03 7.78 -6.15
N ARG A 122 -12.57 7.18 -5.08
CA ARG A 122 -12.23 7.54 -3.71
C ARG A 122 -10.86 6.97 -3.39
N PHE A 123 -10.07 7.69 -2.60
CA PHE A 123 -8.84 7.16 -2.03
C PHE A 123 -8.67 7.51 -0.55
N SER A 124 -7.81 6.75 0.11
CA SER A 124 -7.27 7.01 1.45
C SER A 124 -5.79 6.71 1.48
N GLY A 125 -5.07 7.25 2.46
CA GLY A 125 -3.64 7.08 2.56
C GLY A 125 -3.03 7.72 3.80
N TYR A 126 -1.71 7.74 3.83
CA TYR A 126 -0.96 8.35 4.91
C TYR A 126 0.41 8.86 4.44
N GLN A 127 0.97 9.83 5.17
CA GLN A 127 2.32 10.35 4.98
C GLN A 127 3.29 9.65 5.93
N LYS A 128 4.37 9.11 5.37
CA LYS A 128 5.52 8.53 6.07
C LYS A 128 6.41 9.65 6.63
N GLU A 129 7.22 9.34 7.64
CA GLU A 129 8.17 10.29 8.26
C GLU A 129 9.18 10.86 7.26
N ASN A 130 9.54 10.09 6.22
CA ASN A 130 10.42 10.53 5.13
C ASN A 130 9.72 11.39 4.04
N GLY A 131 8.50 11.85 4.33
CA GLY A 131 7.69 12.73 3.47
C GLY A 131 6.99 12.04 2.30
N VAL A 132 7.16 10.72 2.11
CA VAL A 132 6.41 9.96 1.09
C VAL A 132 4.95 9.83 1.51
N ILE A 133 4.04 10.13 0.59
CA ILE A 133 2.60 9.99 0.77
C ILE A 133 2.18 8.70 0.06
N VAL A 134 1.74 7.72 0.82
CA VAL A 134 1.17 6.47 0.32
C VAL A 134 -0.33 6.65 0.15
N ILE A 135 -0.86 6.39 -1.04
CA ILE A 135 -2.28 6.52 -1.35
C ILE A 135 -2.78 5.23 -1.99
N THR A 136 -3.98 4.79 -1.63
CA THR A 136 -4.69 3.65 -2.24
C THR A 136 -6.08 4.09 -2.64
N GLU A 137 -6.45 3.89 -3.90
CA GLU A 137 -7.83 4.02 -4.38
C GLU A 137 -8.68 2.87 -3.82
N THR A 138 -9.83 3.20 -3.24
CA THR A 138 -10.65 2.26 -2.48
C THR A 138 -12.02 1.99 -3.10
N GLU A 139 -12.51 2.89 -3.95
CA GLU A 139 -13.85 2.79 -4.52
C GLU A 139 -13.95 3.55 -5.85
N ILE A 140 -14.67 3.00 -6.84
CA ILE A 140 -15.05 3.71 -8.06
C ILE A 140 -16.38 4.42 -7.78
N LEU A 141 -16.37 5.75 -7.75
CA LEU A 141 -17.56 6.54 -7.44
C LEU A 141 -18.46 6.72 -8.66
N ARG A 142 -17.86 6.97 -9.82
CA ARG A 142 -18.55 7.08 -11.11
C ARG A 142 -17.54 6.87 -12.24
N SER A 143 -18.01 6.36 -13.37
CA SER A 143 -17.12 6.14 -14.52
C SER A 143 -17.86 6.01 -15.85
N GLN A 144 -17.12 6.17 -16.94
CA GLN A 144 -17.53 5.88 -18.31
C GLN A 144 -16.41 5.16 -19.05
N LYS A 145 -16.70 3.97 -19.58
CA LYS A 145 -15.77 3.18 -20.38
C LYS A 145 -16.53 2.21 -21.31
N PRO A 146 -15.88 1.72 -22.37
CA PRO A 146 -16.32 0.51 -23.08
C PRO A 146 -16.47 -0.70 -22.14
N ASN A 147 -17.28 -1.68 -22.57
CA ASN A 147 -17.58 -2.88 -21.75
C ASN A 147 -16.38 -3.82 -21.60
N ASP A 148 -15.48 -3.83 -22.57
CA ASP A 148 -14.26 -4.64 -22.65
C ASP A 148 -13.07 -4.07 -21.86
N LEU A 149 -13.20 -2.85 -21.32
CA LEU A 149 -12.17 -2.23 -20.48
C LEU A 149 -12.44 -2.54 -19.00
N SER A 150 -11.40 -2.70 -18.18
CA SER A 150 -11.52 -2.77 -16.72
C SER A 150 -10.81 -1.61 -16.05
N TRP A 151 -11.38 -1.09 -14.97
CA TRP A 151 -10.76 -0.02 -14.20
C TRP A 151 -9.66 -0.58 -13.30
N CYS A 152 -8.54 0.12 -13.28
CA CYS A 152 -7.42 -0.18 -12.40
C CYS A 152 -7.58 0.59 -11.08
N MET A 153 -7.65 -0.13 -9.96
CA MET A 153 -7.56 0.44 -8.62
C MET A 153 -6.08 0.67 -8.31
N LYS A 154 -5.68 1.92 -8.14
CA LYS A 154 -4.26 2.30 -8.08
C LYS A 154 -3.77 2.55 -6.66
N GLU A 155 -2.50 2.26 -6.48
CA GLU A 155 -1.68 2.62 -5.33
C GLU A 155 -0.57 3.55 -5.78
N TYR A 156 -0.19 4.49 -4.92
CA TYR A 156 0.76 5.54 -5.22
C TYR A 156 1.75 5.74 -4.08
N GLU A 157 2.99 6.08 -4.44
CA GLU A 157 3.98 6.63 -3.51
C GLU A 157 4.46 7.98 -4.02
N LEU A 158 3.92 9.06 -3.47
CA LEU A 158 4.11 10.40 -4.00
C LEU A 158 4.98 11.26 -3.08
N ARG A 159 5.79 12.13 -3.67
CA ARG A 159 6.59 13.15 -2.97
C ARG A 159 6.14 14.54 -3.40
N ALA A 160 5.96 15.40 -2.40
CA ALA A 160 5.62 16.80 -2.61
C ALA A 160 6.88 17.67 -2.57
N GLU A 161 7.08 18.50 -3.59
CA GLU A 161 8.23 19.39 -3.72
C GLU A 161 7.76 20.81 -4.05
N TYR A 162 8.44 21.82 -3.49
CA TYR A 162 8.21 23.22 -3.83
C TYR A 162 9.01 23.59 -5.09
N THR A 163 8.38 24.35 -5.99
CA THR A 163 9.03 24.92 -7.19
C THR A 163 8.71 26.41 -7.29
N ALA A 164 9.34 27.12 -8.24
CA ALA A 164 9.08 28.54 -8.48
C ALA A 164 7.60 28.81 -8.85
N GLU A 165 6.91 27.83 -9.43
CA GLU A 165 5.52 27.94 -9.91
C GLU A 165 4.47 27.40 -8.93
N GLY A 166 4.89 26.93 -7.74
CA GLY A 166 4.00 26.38 -6.72
C GLY A 166 4.53 25.08 -6.13
N MET A 167 3.71 24.03 -6.16
CA MET A 167 4.13 22.69 -5.72
C MET A 167 3.88 21.65 -6.78
N VAL A 168 4.72 20.61 -6.75
CA VAL A 168 4.61 19.43 -7.60
C VAL A 168 4.47 18.21 -6.70
N LEU A 169 3.61 17.28 -7.11
CA LEU A 169 3.44 15.97 -6.49
C LEU A 169 3.82 14.91 -7.53
N THR A 170 4.87 14.13 -7.26
CA THR A 170 5.40 13.15 -8.21
C THR A 170 5.68 11.80 -7.58
N GLY A 171 5.54 10.73 -8.34
CA GLY A 171 5.96 9.40 -7.91
C GLY A 171 5.42 8.27 -8.78
N PRO A 172 5.82 7.02 -8.48
CA PRO A 172 5.29 5.84 -9.15
C PRO A 172 3.84 5.55 -8.77
N TRP A 173 3.18 4.79 -9.63
CA TRP A 173 1.91 4.12 -9.33
C TRP A 173 1.91 2.69 -9.86
N TRP A 174 1.15 1.83 -9.19
CA TRP A 174 0.82 0.46 -9.60
C TRP A 174 -0.64 0.18 -9.26
N GLY A 175 -1.17 -0.98 -9.64
CA GLY A 175 -2.55 -1.30 -9.30
C GLY A 175 -3.03 -2.62 -9.85
N GLU A 176 -4.27 -2.94 -9.51
CA GLU A 176 -4.94 -4.18 -9.88
C GLU A 176 -6.30 -3.86 -10.53
N SER A 177 -6.70 -4.73 -11.45
CA SER A 177 -7.99 -4.68 -12.12
C SER A 177 -8.69 -6.02 -12.04
N ALA A 178 -9.91 -6.12 -12.57
CA ALA A 178 -10.59 -7.41 -12.73
C ALA A 178 -9.84 -8.41 -13.63
N TYR A 179 -8.85 -7.94 -14.41
CA TYR A 179 -8.01 -8.76 -15.28
C TYR A 179 -6.60 -9.01 -14.71
N GLY A 180 -6.36 -8.60 -13.46
CA GLY A 180 -5.06 -8.70 -12.79
C GLY A 180 -4.27 -7.40 -12.85
N ALA A 181 -2.95 -7.55 -12.66
CA ALA A 181 -2.02 -6.45 -12.46
C ALA A 181 -2.04 -5.47 -13.62
N CYS A 182 -2.19 -4.19 -13.30
CA CYS A 182 -2.09 -3.12 -14.27
C CYS A 182 -0.62 -2.84 -14.60
N ILE A 183 -0.39 -2.39 -15.83
CA ILE A 183 0.93 -1.88 -16.22
C ILE A 183 1.21 -0.61 -15.40
N PRO A 184 2.30 -0.56 -14.63
CA PRO A 184 2.58 0.57 -13.74
C PRO A 184 3.05 1.80 -14.53
N GLY A 185 3.25 2.90 -13.81
CA GLY A 185 3.81 4.10 -14.40
C GLY A 185 4.13 5.17 -13.37
N SER A 186 3.94 6.44 -13.74
CA SER A 186 4.25 7.57 -12.88
C SER A 186 3.17 8.65 -12.92
N VAL A 187 3.12 9.45 -11.86
CA VAL A 187 2.22 10.59 -11.73
C VAL A 187 3.05 11.86 -11.62
N ARG A 188 2.58 12.94 -12.27
CA ARG A 188 3.08 14.29 -12.07
C ARG A 188 1.92 15.27 -12.01
N LEU A 189 1.64 15.77 -10.81
CA LEU A 189 0.60 16.76 -10.56
C LEU A 189 1.18 18.08 -10.09
N LYS A 190 0.48 19.18 -10.34
CA LYS A 190 0.85 20.53 -9.92
C LYS A 190 -0.30 21.17 -9.15
N ARG A 191 0.06 21.98 -8.16
CA ARG A 191 -0.86 22.84 -7.41
C ARG A 191 -0.27 24.25 -7.34
N LYS A 192 -1.04 25.25 -7.77
CA LYS A 192 -0.67 26.66 -7.57
C LYS A 192 -0.85 27.00 -6.10
N ILE A 193 0.20 27.53 -5.46
CA ILE A 193 0.04 28.16 -4.16
C ILE A 193 -0.62 29.52 -4.41
N LYS A 194 -1.82 29.75 -3.87
CA LYS A 194 -2.36 31.11 -3.83
C LYS A 194 -1.54 31.89 -2.82
N THR A 195 -0.67 32.78 -3.29
CA THR A 195 -0.07 33.80 -2.42
C THR A 195 -1.21 34.74 -2.00
N ALA A 196 -1.41 34.88 -0.69
CA ALA A 196 -2.40 35.78 -0.10
C ALA A 196 -2.03 37.24 -0.32
#